data_AF-A0A4R4WP82-F1
#
_entry.id   AF-A0A4R4WP82-F1
#
_cell.length_a   1.000
_cell.length_b   1.000
_cell.length_c   1.000
_cell.angle_alpha   90.00
_cell.angle_beta   90.00
_cell.angle_gamma   90.00
#
_symmetry.space_group_name_H-M   'P 1'
#
loop_
_entity.id
_entity.type
_entity.pdbx_description
1 polymer ?
#
loop_
_entity_poly.entity_id
_entity_poly.type
_entity_poly.pdbx_seq_one_letter_code
_entity_poly.pdbx_strand_id
1 'polypeptide(L)'
;MLGYREFAEAEAELRTFISSRAAQTRDSRRELFDRAVVWLIEGRVLLPGITTLAPLVASVRAESLVAINDHLVEQTPLGMRRELLDTLVVPHGKKVSRLEWMRTAVVNVSGLGMKEALGRSATVWAFGAGAVDAGGVAPVKMAELAAYGMHAKAPKIERLKGSRRVATLLATMRHLEGVSVDDALLLFDLLMATKLLAWAAMRRRRS
;
A
#
# COMPACT_ATOMS: atom_id res chain seq x y z
N MET A 1 4.49 49.22 10.71
CA MET A 1 4.15 47.93 11.35
C MET A 1 4.59 46.81 10.43
N LEU A 2 5.36 45.84 10.92
CA LEU A 2 6.07 44.85 10.09
C LEU A 2 5.16 43.82 9.36
N GLY A 3 3.83 43.95 9.44
CA GLY A 3 2.90 43.12 8.66
C GLY A 3 2.95 41.63 8.98
N TYR A 4 3.40 41.27 10.19
CA TYR A 4 3.39 39.89 10.68
C TYR A 4 2.11 39.61 11.47
N ARG A 5 1.62 38.36 11.37
CA ARG A 5 0.48 37.85 12.14
C ARG A 5 0.91 36.87 13.22
N GLU A 6 0.13 36.79 14.29
CA GLU A 6 0.39 35.87 15.40
C GLU A 6 0.18 34.41 14.98
N PHE A 7 0.91 33.49 15.60
CA PHE A 7 0.78 32.06 15.28
C PHE A 7 -0.64 31.53 15.52
N ALA A 8 -1.29 31.99 16.59
CA ALA A 8 -2.65 31.58 16.95
C ALA A 8 -3.68 31.90 15.85
N GLU A 9 -3.46 32.99 15.10
CA GLU A 9 -4.33 33.39 13.99
C GLU A 9 -4.15 32.50 12.75
N ALA A 10 -2.97 31.91 12.58
CA ALA A 10 -2.60 31.10 11.43
C ALA A 10 -2.69 29.59 11.67
N GLU A 11 -2.89 29.13 12.92
CA GLU A 11 -2.79 27.71 13.27
C GLU A 11 -3.78 26.84 12.47
N ALA A 12 -5.03 27.28 12.31
CA ALA A 12 -6.05 26.53 11.58
C ALA A 12 -5.72 26.37 10.09
N GLU A 13 -5.19 27.42 9.45
CA GLU A 13 -4.73 27.37 8.07
C GLU A 13 -3.50 26.46 7.93
N LEU A 14 -2.56 26.54 8.87
CA LEU A 14 -1.38 25.67 8.89
C LEU A 14 -1.78 24.21 9.03
N ARG A 15 -2.73 23.88 9.93
CA ARG A 15 -3.27 22.52 10.07
C ARG A 15 -3.86 22.01 8.77
N THR A 16 -4.61 22.85 8.06
CA THR A 16 -5.19 22.50 6.74
C THR A 16 -4.09 22.24 5.71
N PHE A 17 -3.06 23.08 5.66
CA PHE A 17 -1.90 22.90 4.80
C PHE A 17 -1.17 21.58 5.08
N ILE A 18 -0.84 21.31 6.35
CA ILE A 18 -0.15 20.08 6.78
C ILE A 18 -0.99 18.85 6.45
N SER A 19 -2.30 18.88 6.72
CA SER A 19 -3.20 17.76 6.44
C SER A 19 -3.27 17.44 4.95
N SER A 20 -3.43 18.49 4.13
CA SER A 20 -3.44 18.37 2.67
C SER A 20 -2.13 17.77 2.14
N ARG A 21 -0.98 18.23 2.65
CA ARG A 21 0.34 17.64 2.32
C ARG A 21 0.42 16.18 2.74
N ALA A 22 0.09 15.87 3.99
CA ALA A 22 0.12 14.50 4.52
C ALA A 22 -0.76 13.54 3.70
N ALA A 23 -1.86 14.02 3.13
CA ALA A 23 -2.75 13.25 2.27
C ALA A 23 -2.23 13.08 0.83
N GLN A 24 -1.50 14.04 0.29
CA GLN A 24 -1.14 14.08 -1.14
C GLN A 24 0.30 13.71 -1.45
N THR A 25 1.21 13.74 -0.47
CA THR A 25 2.66 13.55 -0.71
C THR A 25 3.27 12.48 0.19
N ARG A 26 4.51 12.06 -0.09
CA ARG A 26 5.27 11.09 0.71
C ARG A 26 6.14 11.73 1.78
N ASP A 27 5.80 12.96 2.18
CA ASP A 27 6.65 13.72 3.09
C ASP A 27 6.93 12.92 4.37
N SER A 28 8.22 12.79 4.65
CA SER A 28 8.70 12.38 5.96
C SER A 28 8.28 13.40 7.01
N ARG A 29 8.35 13.02 8.29
CA ARG A 29 8.05 13.94 9.40
C ARG A 29 8.92 15.20 9.35
N ARG A 30 10.18 15.06 8.94
CA ARG A 30 11.13 16.18 8.82
C ARG A 30 10.74 17.10 7.67
N GLU A 31 10.50 16.54 6.48
CA GLU A 31 10.10 17.35 5.32
C GLU A 31 8.80 18.10 5.60
N LEU A 32 7.81 17.45 6.24
CA LEU A 32 6.56 18.12 6.58
C LEU A 32 6.75 19.27 7.58
N PHE A 33 7.66 19.11 8.54
CA PHE A 33 8.05 20.17 9.46
C PHE A 33 8.74 21.33 8.72
N ASP A 34 9.73 21.03 7.88
CA ASP A 34 10.46 22.03 7.09
C ASP A 34 9.49 22.80 6.17
N ARG A 35 8.52 22.12 5.57
CA ARG A 35 7.45 22.75 4.77
C ARG A 35 6.52 23.63 5.60
N ALA A 36 6.18 23.23 6.82
CA ALA A 36 5.39 24.06 7.74
C ALA A 36 6.15 25.34 8.10
N VAL A 37 7.46 25.26 8.33
CA VAL A 37 8.31 26.44 8.58
C VAL A 37 8.31 27.38 7.38
N VAL A 38 8.53 26.86 6.16
CA VAL A 38 8.49 27.68 4.93
C VAL A 38 7.14 28.36 4.76
N TRP A 39 6.03 27.63 4.96
CA TRP A 39 4.68 28.17 4.87
C TRP A 39 4.44 29.33 5.86
N LEU A 40 4.94 29.22 7.10
CA LEU A 40 4.84 30.28 8.11
C LEU A 40 5.65 31.53 7.72
N ILE A 41 6.86 31.34 7.20
CA ILE A 41 7.72 32.45 6.74
C ILE A 41 7.06 33.18 5.57
N GLU A 42 6.57 32.45 4.56
CA GLU A 42 5.90 33.01 3.38
C GLU A 42 4.61 33.76 3.77
N GLY A 43 3.86 33.22 4.74
CA GLY A 43 2.66 33.84 5.29
C GLY A 43 2.90 34.97 6.30
N ARG A 44 4.15 35.39 6.51
CA ARG A 44 4.57 36.38 7.53
C ARG A 44 3.97 36.08 8.90
N VAL A 45 4.02 34.83 9.32
CA VAL A 45 3.56 34.39 10.65
C VAL A 45 4.75 34.38 11.59
N LEU A 46 4.57 34.85 12.84
CA LEU A 46 5.59 34.69 13.86
C LEU A 46 5.83 33.19 14.12
N LEU A 47 7.09 32.75 13.96
CA LEU A 47 7.44 31.34 14.11
C LEU A 47 7.32 30.93 15.58
N PRO A 48 6.48 29.92 15.90
CA PRO A 48 6.45 29.37 17.23
C PRO A 48 7.73 28.56 17.50
N GLY A 49 8.01 28.32 18.78
CA GLY A 49 9.11 27.45 19.18
C GLY A 49 8.97 26.02 18.66
N ILE A 50 10.09 25.30 18.54
CA ILE A 50 10.11 23.90 18.08
C ILE A 50 9.24 22.98 18.95
N THR A 51 9.14 23.26 20.25
CA THR A 51 8.30 22.55 21.23
C THR A 51 6.80 22.73 20.98
N THR A 52 6.40 23.69 20.15
CA THR A 52 5.02 23.91 19.73
C THR A 52 4.78 23.35 18.33
N LEU A 53 5.66 23.67 17.37
CA LEU A 53 5.45 23.31 15.97
C LEU A 53 5.61 21.80 15.72
N ALA A 54 6.61 21.16 16.31
CA ALA A 54 6.89 19.75 16.03
C ALA A 54 5.76 18.81 16.51
N PRO A 55 5.21 18.97 17.73
CA PRO A 55 4.04 18.18 18.14
C PRO A 55 2.80 18.43 17.28
N LEU A 56 2.54 19.69 16.87
CA LEU A 56 1.42 20.03 15.99
C LEU A 56 1.53 19.32 14.63
N VAL A 57 2.69 19.40 13.98
CA VAL A 57 2.93 18.72 12.70
C VAL A 57 2.75 17.21 12.85
N ALA A 58 3.24 16.64 13.96
CA ALA A 58 3.11 15.22 14.23
C ALA A 58 1.65 14.78 14.45
N SER A 59 0.86 15.54 15.21
CA SER A 59 -0.54 15.23 15.50
C SER A 59 -1.40 15.35 14.25
N VAL A 60 -1.31 16.46 13.52
CA VAL A 60 -2.07 16.66 12.27
C VAL A 60 -1.75 15.57 11.26
N ARG A 61 -0.47 15.24 11.09
CA ARG A 61 -0.07 14.13 10.19
C ARG A 61 -0.66 12.80 10.65
N ALA A 62 -0.66 12.51 11.96
CA ALA A 62 -1.24 11.28 12.47
C ALA A 62 -2.76 11.21 12.22
N GLU A 63 -3.47 12.30 12.50
CA GLU A 63 -4.92 12.45 12.25
C GLU A 63 -5.26 12.27 10.76
N SER A 64 -4.53 12.93 9.85
CA SER A 64 -4.74 12.77 8.41
C SER A 64 -4.53 11.32 7.95
N LEU A 65 -3.51 10.64 8.47
CA LEU A 65 -3.27 9.24 8.13
C LEU A 65 -4.36 8.31 8.68
N VAL A 66 -4.89 8.60 9.87
CA VAL A 66 -6.03 7.85 10.43
C VAL A 66 -7.26 8.04 9.56
N ALA A 67 -7.60 9.28 9.20
CA ALA A 67 -8.73 9.59 8.33
C ALA A 67 -8.67 8.87 6.97
N ILE A 68 -7.47 8.78 6.34
CA ILE A 68 -7.27 8.02 5.11
C ILE A 68 -7.58 6.53 5.30
N ASN A 69 -7.11 5.95 6.41
CA ASN A 69 -7.36 4.54 6.69
C ASN A 69 -8.84 4.28 6.99
N ASP A 70 -9.48 5.17 7.75
CA ASP A 70 -10.89 5.08 8.11
C ASP A 70 -11.77 5.14 6.86
N HIS A 71 -11.50 6.09 5.95
CA HIS A 71 -12.19 6.18 4.66
C HIS A 71 -12.11 4.89 3.85
N LEU A 72 -10.92 4.31 3.70
CA LEU A 72 -10.75 3.03 3.00
C LEU A 72 -11.53 1.89 3.68
N VAL A 73 -11.51 1.86 5.01
CA VAL A 73 -12.23 0.84 5.76
C VAL A 73 -13.73 1.01 5.57
N GLU A 74 -14.27 2.22 5.65
CA GLU A 74 -15.68 2.54 5.42
C GLU A 74 -16.17 2.05 4.07
N GLN A 75 -15.39 2.25 3.01
CA GLN A 75 -15.70 1.76 1.66
C GLN A 75 -15.58 0.23 1.51
N THR A 76 -14.91 -0.45 2.44
CA THR A 76 -14.70 -1.91 2.38
C THR A 76 -15.89 -2.65 3.03
N PRO A 77 -16.58 -3.57 2.33
CA PRO A 77 -17.65 -4.37 2.93
C PRO A 77 -17.19 -5.20 4.12
N LEU A 78 -18.01 -5.33 5.16
CA LEU A 78 -17.65 -6.04 6.41
C LEU A 78 -17.18 -7.49 6.16
N GLY A 79 -17.81 -8.20 5.22
CA GLY A 79 -17.39 -9.55 4.81
C GLY A 79 -15.96 -9.56 4.29
N MET A 80 -15.65 -8.67 3.34
CA MET A 80 -14.29 -8.50 2.80
C MET A 80 -13.28 -8.12 3.89
N ARG A 81 -13.65 -7.24 4.85
CA ARG A 81 -12.75 -6.90 5.97
C ARG A 81 -12.34 -8.16 6.74
N ARG A 82 -13.28 -9.06 7.02
CA ARG A 82 -13.00 -10.33 7.71
C ARG A 82 -12.11 -11.23 6.87
N GLU A 83 -12.43 -11.42 5.60
CA GLU A 83 -11.64 -12.24 4.68
C GLU A 83 -10.20 -11.72 4.55
N LEU A 84 -10.02 -10.39 4.44
CA LEU A 84 -8.70 -9.76 4.42
C LEU A 84 -7.91 -10.07 5.70
N LEU A 85 -8.54 -9.96 6.87
CA LEU A 85 -7.89 -10.27 8.15
C LEU A 85 -7.49 -11.74 8.25
N ASP A 86 -8.35 -12.64 7.78
CA ASP A 86 -8.10 -14.09 7.79
C ASP A 86 -6.89 -14.47 6.93
N THR A 87 -6.49 -13.64 5.96
CA THR A 87 -5.28 -13.88 5.16
C THR A 87 -3.99 -13.86 5.98
N LEU A 88 -4.00 -13.24 7.16
CA LEU A 88 -2.85 -13.18 8.07
C LEU A 88 -2.61 -14.50 8.80
N VAL A 89 -3.64 -15.33 8.94
CA VAL A 89 -3.58 -16.60 9.67
C VAL A 89 -2.89 -17.66 8.81
N VAL A 90 -2.07 -18.50 9.45
CA VAL A 90 -1.50 -19.69 8.81
C VAL A 90 -2.52 -20.82 8.92
N PRO A 91 -3.07 -21.34 7.79
CA PRO A 91 -4.03 -22.43 7.86
C PRO A 91 -3.37 -23.71 8.41
N HIS A 92 -4.18 -24.57 9.03
CA HIS A 92 -3.70 -25.85 9.55
C HIS A 92 -3.01 -26.68 8.45
N GLY A 93 -1.82 -27.22 8.77
CA GLY A 93 -1.02 -28.00 7.82
C GLY A 93 -0.30 -27.17 6.73
N LYS A 94 -0.36 -25.84 6.78
CA LYS A 94 0.42 -24.95 5.90
C LYS A 94 1.58 -24.32 6.66
N LYS A 95 2.62 -23.95 5.90
CA LYS A 95 3.83 -23.29 6.44
C LYS A 95 3.76 -21.77 6.41
N VAL A 96 2.91 -21.22 5.55
CA VAL A 96 2.79 -19.79 5.28
C VAL A 96 1.32 -19.38 5.29
N SER A 97 1.06 -18.11 5.61
CA SER A 97 -0.29 -17.57 5.57
C SER A 97 -0.78 -17.41 4.14
N ARG A 98 -2.11 -17.26 3.96
CA ARG A 98 -2.68 -17.04 2.62
C ARG A 98 -2.11 -15.77 1.99
N LEU A 99 -1.89 -14.73 2.79
CA LEU A 99 -1.27 -13.49 2.37
C LEU A 99 0.16 -13.69 1.84
N GLU A 100 1.00 -14.43 2.56
CA GLU A 100 2.38 -14.70 2.14
C GLU A 100 2.41 -15.54 0.84
N TRP A 101 1.52 -16.53 0.73
CA TRP A 101 1.38 -17.32 -0.48
C TRP A 101 0.97 -16.45 -1.69
N MET A 102 -0.02 -15.56 -1.54
CA MET A 102 -0.46 -14.66 -2.62
C MET A 102 0.64 -13.70 -3.09
N ARG A 103 1.50 -13.24 -2.17
CA ARG A 103 2.63 -12.34 -2.49
C ARG A 103 3.81 -13.04 -3.16
N THR A 104 3.87 -14.36 -3.09
CA THR A 104 5.00 -15.12 -3.61
C THR A 104 4.73 -15.50 -5.06
N ALA A 105 5.46 -14.89 -5.99
CA ALA A 105 5.39 -15.27 -7.39
C ALA A 105 5.89 -16.70 -7.60
N VAL A 106 5.23 -17.42 -8.52
CA VAL A 106 5.63 -18.79 -8.88
C VAL A 106 6.80 -18.72 -9.84
N VAL A 107 7.91 -19.38 -9.48
CA VAL A 107 9.15 -19.36 -10.29
C VAL A 107 9.43 -20.69 -10.99
N ASN A 108 8.67 -21.74 -10.68
CA ASN A 108 8.87 -23.06 -11.28
C ASN A 108 8.28 -23.09 -12.70
N VAL A 109 9.16 -23.10 -13.70
CA VAL A 109 8.80 -23.12 -15.14
C VAL A 109 8.35 -24.52 -15.55
N SER A 110 7.12 -24.88 -15.20
CA SER A 110 6.49 -26.14 -15.55
C SER A 110 4.98 -25.98 -15.73
N GLY A 111 4.31 -26.98 -16.31
CA GLY A 111 2.84 -26.97 -16.41
C GLY A 111 2.15 -26.92 -15.04
N LEU A 112 2.75 -27.54 -14.02
CA LEU A 112 2.24 -27.48 -12.64
C LEU A 112 2.45 -26.09 -12.02
N GLY A 113 3.62 -25.49 -12.24
CA GLY A 113 3.87 -24.11 -11.82
C GLY A 113 2.94 -23.11 -12.51
N MET A 114 2.61 -23.32 -13.78
CA MET A 114 1.63 -22.49 -14.48
C MET A 114 0.22 -22.62 -13.87
N LYS A 115 -0.20 -23.84 -13.53
CA LYS A 115 -1.47 -24.07 -12.83
C LYS A 115 -1.50 -23.37 -11.47
N GLU A 116 -0.38 -23.39 -10.73
CA GLU A 116 -0.25 -22.68 -9.46
C GLU A 116 -0.32 -21.17 -9.65
N ALA A 117 0.38 -20.61 -10.64
CA ALA A 117 0.37 -19.18 -10.93
C ALA A 117 -1.05 -18.68 -11.26
N LEU A 118 -1.77 -19.39 -12.15
CA LEU A 118 -3.16 -19.06 -12.48
C LEU A 118 -4.10 -19.20 -11.27
N GLY A 119 -3.93 -20.25 -10.47
CA GLY A 119 -4.70 -20.44 -9.24
C GLY A 119 -4.48 -19.31 -8.23
N ARG A 120 -3.23 -18.81 -8.13
CA ARG A 120 -2.89 -17.65 -7.32
C ARG A 120 -3.58 -16.39 -7.83
N SER A 121 -3.50 -16.11 -9.13
CA SER A 121 -4.17 -14.94 -9.73
C SER A 121 -5.69 -15.01 -9.52
N ALA A 122 -6.31 -16.16 -9.75
CA ALA A 122 -7.74 -16.36 -9.50
C ALA A 122 -8.10 -16.15 -8.01
N THR A 123 -7.27 -16.63 -7.09
CA THR A 123 -7.49 -16.45 -5.64
C THR A 123 -7.40 -14.99 -5.23
N VAL A 124 -6.45 -14.24 -5.79
CA VAL A 124 -6.28 -12.81 -5.54
C VAL A 124 -7.48 -12.03 -6.08
N TRP A 125 -7.87 -12.29 -7.33
CA TRP A 125 -9.01 -11.63 -7.98
C TRP A 125 -10.37 -11.93 -7.33
N ALA A 126 -10.52 -13.10 -6.70
CA ALA A 126 -11.74 -13.45 -5.98
C ALA A 126 -12.04 -12.53 -4.78
N PHE A 127 -11.04 -11.78 -4.27
CA PHE A 127 -11.28 -10.79 -3.22
C PHE A 127 -12.04 -9.56 -3.73
N GLY A 128 -11.88 -9.18 -5.00
CA GLY A 128 -12.51 -7.99 -5.57
C GLY A 128 -12.07 -6.68 -4.90
N ALA A 129 -10.84 -6.62 -4.38
CA ALA A 129 -10.29 -5.43 -3.72
C ALA A 129 -10.19 -4.22 -4.66
N GLY A 130 -10.09 -4.46 -5.97
CA GLY A 130 -10.14 -3.50 -7.07
C GLY A 130 -11.49 -2.82 -7.25
N ALA A 131 -12.58 -3.43 -6.77
CA ALA A 131 -13.92 -2.85 -6.85
C ALA A 131 -14.24 -1.91 -5.69
N VAL A 132 -13.48 -1.95 -4.59
CA VAL A 132 -13.65 -1.02 -3.46
C VAL A 132 -13.33 0.40 -3.92
N ASP A 133 -14.19 1.36 -3.58
CA ASP A 133 -13.93 2.76 -3.92
C ASP A 133 -12.73 3.28 -3.11
N ALA A 134 -11.70 3.74 -3.83
CA ALA A 134 -10.53 4.41 -3.27
C ALA A 134 -10.50 5.90 -3.63
N GLY A 135 -11.58 6.42 -4.21
CA GLY A 135 -11.79 7.85 -4.44
C GLY A 135 -11.58 8.64 -3.15
N GLY A 136 -10.95 9.81 -3.25
CA GLY A 136 -10.57 10.61 -2.07
C GLY A 136 -9.24 10.19 -1.41
N VAL A 137 -8.63 9.07 -1.80
CA VAL A 137 -7.28 8.69 -1.37
C VAL A 137 -6.30 8.89 -2.51
N ALA A 138 -5.24 9.67 -2.26
CA ALA A 138 -4.22 9.89 -3.27
C ALA A 138 -3.53 8.57 -3.66
N PRO A 139 -3.22 8.33 -4.96
CA PRO A 139 -2.56 7.09 -5.42
C PRO A 139 -1.28 6.78 -4.67
N VAL A 140 -0.54 7.83 -4.27
CA VAL A 140 0.70 7.70 -3.51
C VAL A 140 0.48 7.08 -2.12
N LYS A 141 -0.66 7.35 -1.48
CA LYS A 141 -1.02 6.78 -0.17
C LYS A 141 -1.41 5.32 -0.29
N MET A 142 -2.16 4.98 -1.34
CA MET A 142 -2.46 3.59 -1.69
C MET A 142 -1.17 2.81 -1.93
N ALA A 143 -0.23 3.37 -2.69
CA ALA A 143 1.07 2.75 -2.95
C ALA A 143 1.89 2.56 -1.66
N GLU A 144 1.88 3.52 -0.73
CA GLU A 144 2.56 3.39 0.58
C GLU A 144 1.98 2.26 1.43
N LEU A 145 0.66 2.13 1.49
CA LEU A 145 -0.03 1.06 2.20
C LEU A 145 0.26 -0.30 1.56
N ALA A 146 0.17 -0.39 0.24
CA ALA A 146 0.49 -1.60 -0.51
C ALA A 146 1.94 -2.03 -0.31
N ALA A 147 2.89 -1.11 -0.46
CA ALA A 147 4.32 -1.38 -0.26
C ALA A 147 4.60 -1.88 1.17
N TYR A 148 4.01 -1.23 2.19
CA TYR A 148 4.14 -1.71 3.56
C TYR A 148 3.63 -3.15 3.70
N GLY A 149 2.45 -3.43 3.14
CA GLY A 149 1.88 -4.76 3.13
C GLY A 149 2.80 -5.77 2.46
N MET A 150 3.22 -5.52 1.22
CA MET A 150 4.07 -6.41 0.43
C MET A 150 5.36 -6.84 1.16
N HIS A 151 5.93 -5.99 2.01
CA HIS A 151 7.19 -6.29 2.69
C HIS A 151 7.04 -6.70 4.16
N ALA A 152 5.99 -6.28 4.86
CA ALA A 152 5.79 -6.61 6.26
C ALA A 152 5.29 -8.04 6.44
N LYS A 153 5.91 -8.78 7.37
CA LYS A 153 5.45 -10.12 7.80
C LYS A 153 4.09 -10.02 8.49
N ALA A 154 3.28 -11.08 8.35
CA ALA A 154 1.91 -11.11 8.87
C ALA A 154 1.76 -10.69 10.35
N PRO A 155 2.62 -11.13 11.30
CA PRO A 155 2.52 -10.67 12.70
C PRO A 155 2.76 -9.17 12.89
N LYS A 156 3.54 -8.54 12.01
CA LYS A 156 3.78 -7.09 12.05
C LYS A 156 2.57 -6.31 11.55
N ILE A 157 1.90 -6.81 10.51
CA ILE A 157 0.64 -6.27 9.99
C ILE A 157 -0.47 -6.45 11.04
N GLU A 158 -0.53 -7.60 11.68
CA GLU A 158 -1.50 -7.89 12.75
C GLU A 158 -1.40 -6.90 13.91
N ARG A 159 -0.20 -6.41 14.25
CA ARG A 159 -0.03 -5.41 15.32
C ARG A 159 -0.43 -3.99 14.93
N LEU A 160 -0.78 -3.74 13.67
CA LEU A 160 -1.33 -2.44 13.26
C LEU A 160 -2.64 -2.19 14.00
N LYS A 161 -2.77 -0.96 14.53
CA LYS A 161 -3.92 -0.51 15.32
C LYS A 161 -4.96 0.17 14.43
N GLY A 162 -6.21 0.18 14.91
CA GLY A 162 -7.32 0.85 14.24
C GLY A 162 -7.58 0.33 12.82
N SER A 163 -8.06 1.22 11.96
CA SER A 163 -8.36 0.98 10.55
C SER A 163 -7.14 0.64 9.69
N ARG A 164 -5.93 1.01 10.13
CA ARG A 164 -4.69 0.87 9.34
C ARG A 164 -4.40 -0.57 8.92
N ARG A 165 -4.77 -1.55 9.74
CA ARG A 165 -4.57 -2.97 9.43
C ARG A 165 -5.35 -3.37 8.17
N VAL A 166 -6.64 -3.09 8.15
CA VAL A 166 -7.53 -3.41 7.02
C VAL A 166 -7.17 -2.57 5.80
N ALA A 167 -6.91 -1.27 5.95
CA ALA A 167 -6.49 -0.39 4.85
C ALA A 167 -5.20 -0.90 4.17
N THR A 168 -4.24 -1.38 4.96
CA THR A 168 -2.99 -2.00 4.46
C THR A 168 -3.28 -3.27 3.66
N LEU A 169 -4.13 -4.15 4.19
CA LEU A 169 -4.49 -5.40 3.53
C LEU A 169 -5.27 -5.17 2.23
N LEU A 170 -6.22 -4.23 2.25
CA LEU A 170 -6.97 -3.80 1.07
C LEU A 170 -6.02 -3.29 -0.02
N ALA A 171 -5.13 -2.34 0.32
CA ALA A 171 -4.17 -1.80 -0.64
C ALA A 171 -3.22 -2.87 -1.18
N THR A 172 -2.82 -3.84 -0.34
CA THR A 172 -2.01 -4.98 -0.76
C THR A 172 -2.77 -5.87 -1.76
N MET A 173 -4.00 -6.26 -1.45
CA MET A 173 -4.79 -7.11 -2.35
C MET A 173 -5.05 -6.40 -3.67
N ARG A 174 -5.40 -5.12 -3.63
CA ARG A 174 -5.60 -4.30 -4.84
C ARG A 174 -4.33 -4.21 -5.70
N HIS A 175 -3.16 -4.09 -5.08
CA HIS A 175 -1.89 -4.16 -5.79
C HIS A 175 -1.64 -5.54 -6.41
N LEU A 176 -1.86 -6.62 -5.66
CA LEU A 176 -1.71 -7.99 -6.14
C LEU A 176 -2.66 -8.31 -7.29
N GLU A 177 -3.90 -7.82 -7.26
CA GLU A 177 -4.85 -7.97 -8.37
C GLU A 177 -4.28 -7.38 -9.66
N GLY A 178 -3.67 -6.19 -9.57
CA GLY A 178 -3.04 -5.51 -10.69
C GLY A 178 -1.81 -6.21 -11.28
N VAL A 179 -1.03 -6.93 -10.46
CA VAL A 179 0.25 -7.55 -10.92
C VAL A 179 0.19 -9.08 -11.10
N SER A 180 -0.78 -9.76 -10.49
CA SER A 180 -0.81 -11.23 -10.44
C SER A 180 -1.06 -11.88 -11.80
N VAL A 181 -1.76 -11.21 -12.72
CA VAL A 181 -1.96 -11.70 -14.09
C VAL A 181 -0.66 -11.59 -14.88
N ASP A 182 0.03 -10.46 -14.77
CA ASP A 182 1.32 -10.23 -15.43
C ASP A 182 2.36 -11.25 -14.98
N ASP A 183 2.45 -11.54 -13.67
CA ASP A 183 3.33 -12.59 -13.15
C ASP A 183 3.06 -13.96 -13.81
N ALA A 184 1.79 -14.30 -14.03
CA ALA A 184 1.41 -15.56 -14.67
C ALA A 184 1.74 -15.56 -16.17
N LEU A 185 1.56 -14.44 -16.86
CA LEU A 185 1.93 -14.28 -18.26
C LEU A 185 3.45 -14.36 -18.45
N LEU A 186 4.24 -13.73 -17.58
CA LEU A 186 5.70 -13.82 -17.61
C LEU A 186 6.18 -15.26 -17.41
N LEU A 187 5.57 -16.01 -16.50
CA LEU A 187 5.89 -17.43 -16.31
C LEU A 187 5.51 -18.27 -17.55
N PHE A 188 4.36 -17.96 -18.17
CA PHE A 188 3.92 -18.62 -19.39
C PHE A 188 4.89 -18.39 -20.55
N ASP A 189 5.32 -17.14 -20.77
CA ASP A 189 6.26 -16.80 -21.83
C ASP A 189 7.58 -17.55 -21.65
N LEU A 190 8.08 -17.64 -20.41
CA LEU A 190 9.28 -18.40 -20.09
C LEU A 190 9.10 -19.91 -20.32
N LEU A 191 7.94 -20.46 -19.98
CA LEU A 191 7.60 -21.86 -20.24
C LEU A 191 7.53 -22.16 -21.75
N MET A 192 6.97 -21.25 -22.54
CA MET A 192 6.88 -21.40 -23.99
C MET A 192 8.26 -21.32 -24.63
N ALA A 193 9.09 -20.35 -24.24
CA ALA A 193 10.46 -20.22 -24.73
C ALA A 193 11.28 -21.49 -24.47
N THR A 194 11.23 -22.02 -23.25
CA THR A 194 11.96 -23.25 -22.88
C THR A 194 11.50 -24.48 -23.67
N LYS A 195 10.19 -24.66 -23.87
CA LYS A 195 9.65 -25.77 -24.68
C LYS A 195 10.01 -25.65 -26.15
N LEU A 196 9.93 -24.45 -26.73
CA LEU A 196 10.28 -24.21 -28.13
C LEU A 196 11.76 -24.50 -28.40
N LEU A 197 12.65 -24.06 -27.49
CA LEU A 197 14.08 -24.37 -27.57
C LEU A 197 14.34 -25.88 -27.47
N ALA A 198 13.69 -26.57 -26.53
CA ALA A 198 13.82 -28.02 -26.40
C ALA A 198 13.35 -28.76 -27.67
N TRP A 199 12.26 -28.31 -28.28
CA TRP A 199 11.74 -28.88 -29.52
C TRP A 199 12.69 -28.67 -30.71
N ALA A 200 13.25 -27.46 -30.85
CA ALA A 200 14.24 -27.16 -31.89
C ALA A 200 15.50 -28.02 -31.76
N ALA A 201 16.00 -28.22 -30.53
CA ALA A 201 17.14 -29.09 -30.26
C ALA A 201 16.87 -30.57 -30.59
N MET A 202 15.66 -31.08 -30.29
CA MET A 202 15.26 -32.43 -30.66
C MET A 202 15.16 -32.62 -32.18
N ARG A 203 14.67 -31.60 -32.91
CA ARG A 203 14.55 -31.65 -34.37
C ARG A 203 15.91 -31.66 -35.07
N ARG A 204 16.89 -30.91 -34.54
CA ARG A 204 18.28 -30.89 -35.04
C ARG A 204 19.07 -32.18 -34.76
N ARG A 205 18.69 -32.97 -33.75
CA ARG A 205 19.29 -34.30 -33.50
C ARG A 205 18.73 -35.43 -34.37
N ARG A 206 17.62 -35.18 -35.06
CA ARG A 206 16.94 -36.15 -35.93
C ARG A 206 17.18 -35.91 -37.43
N SER A 207 17.89 -34.83 -37.78
CA SER A 207 18.38 -34.48 -39.12
C SER A 207 19.87 -34.76 -39.21
#